data_AF-A0A920KY43-F1
#
_entry.id   AF-A0A920KY43-F1
#
_cell.length_a   1.000
_cell.length_b   1.000
_cell.length_c   1.000
_cell.angle_alpha   90.00
_cell.angle_beta   90.00
_cell.angle_gamma   90.00
#
_symmetry.space_group_name_H-M   'P 1'
#
loop_
_entity.id
_entity.type
_entity.pdbx_description
1 polymer ?
#
loop_
_entity_poly.entity_id
_entity_poly.type
_entity_poly.pdbx_seq_one_letter_code
_entity_poly.pdbx_strand_id
1 'polypeptide(L)'
;MYHVGEDNLYLIPTAEVPITNLFRNEIVSASNLPITRTGYSPCFRREAGSYGAHVRGLNRLHQFDKVEIVRLEHPDKAYDALDQMVEHVKGILEQLELPYRFFDCVVVDLGFTAAMTYDFEIYSTAQKAMVRGELRFKF
;
A
#
# COMPACT_ATOMS: atom_id res chain seq x y z
N MET A 1 -12.27 6.61 -7.71
CA MET A 1 -12.90 6.13 -6.46
C MET A 1 -14.40 6.00 -6.67
N TYR A 2 -15.07 5.19 -5.85
CA TYR A 2 -16.54 5.14 -5.82
C TYR A 2 -17.07 6.31 -4.98
N HIS A 3 -18.16 6.92 -5.44
CA HIS A 3 -18.82 8.06 -4.79
C HIS A 3 -20.24 7.66 -4.41
N VAL A 4 -20.59 7.87 -3.15
CA VAL A 4 -21.93 7.71 -2.60
C VAL A 4 -22.61 9.07 -2.72
N GLY A 5 -23.46 9.22 -3.74
CA GLY A 5 -23.97 10.54 -4.16
C GLY A 5 -24.84 11.23 -3.12
N GLU A 6 -25.70 10.49 -2.42
CA GLU A 6 -26.64 11.04 -1.44
C GLU A 6 -25.93 11.64 -0.22
N ASP A 7 -24.92 10.92 0.31
CA ASP A 7 -24.19 11.34 1.51
C ASP A 7 -22.94 12.18 1.20
N ASN A 8 -22.59 12.33 -0.08
CA ASN A 8 -21.34 12.92 -0.54
C ASN A 8 -20.08 12.30 0.09
N LEU A 9 -20.07 10.97 0.22
CA LEU A 9 -18.96 10.20 0.77
C LEU A 9 -18.25 9.40 -0.33
N TYR A 10 -17.00 9.05 -0.09
CA TYR A 10 -16.21 8.22 -1.00
C TYR A 10 -15.80 6.93 -0.31
N LEU A 11 -15.89 5.81 -1.03
CA LEU A 11 -15.34 4.55 -0.55
C LEU A 11 -13.82 4.60 -0.65
N ILE A 12 -13.15 4.21 0.44
CA ILE A 12 -11.70 4.29 0.55
C ILE A 12 -11.02 3.27 -0.38
N PRO A 13 -9.98 3.65 -1.14
CA PRO A 13 -9.21 2.72 -1.98
C PRO A 13 -8.08 2.01 -1.21
N THR A 14 -7.82 2.42 0.04
CA THR A 14 -6.84 1.89 1.00
C THR A 14 -7.10 2.48 2.39
N ALA A 15 -6.73 1.77 3.46
CA ALA A 15 -6.73 2.29 4.83
C ALA A 15 -5.75 3.47 5.04
N GLU A 16 -4.77 3.65 4.15
CA GLU A 16 -3.84 4.80 4.16
C GLU A 16 -4.59 6.14 4.25
N VAL A 17 -5.69 6.29 3.50
CA VAL A 17 -6.46 7.55 3.42
C VAL A 17 -7.04 7.96 4.79
N PRO A 18 -7.86 7.13 5.47
CA PRO A 18 -8.38 7.51 6.78
C PRO A 18 -7.27 7.58 7.85
N ILE A 19 -6.30 6.66 7.85
CA ILE A 19 -5.26 6.61 8.89
C ILE A 19 -4.40 7.88 8.89
N THR A 20 -3.93 8.31 7.71
CA THR A 20 -3.13 9.54 7.57
C THR A 20 -3.93 10.77 7.98
N ASN A 21 -5.23 10.80 7.70
CA ASN A 21 -6.09 11.93 8.03
C ASN A 21 -6.56 11.96 9.49
N LEU A 22 -6.27 10.94 10.32
CA LEU A 22 -6.49 11.03 11.77
C LEU A 22 -5.71 12.20 12.40
N PHE A 23 -4.57 12.56 11.83
CA PHE A 23 -3.69 13.63 12.31
C PHE A 23 -3.95 14.96 11.58
N ARG A 24 -5.01 15.05 10.78
CA ARG A 24 -5.36 16.27 10.05
C ARG A 24 -5.68 17.37 11.05
N ASN A 25 -5.07 18.55 10.85
CA ASN A 25 -5.23 19.72 11.72
C ASN A 25 -4.71 19.53 13.15
N GLU A 26 -3.79 18.59 13.37
CA GLU A 26 -3.13 18.39 14.66
C GLU A 26 -1.64 18.78 14.59
N ILE A 27 -1.09 19.30 15.68
CA ILE A 27 0.36 19.48 15.85
C ILE A 27 0.88 18.32 16.68
N VAL A 28 1.62 17.42 16.04
CA VAL A 28 2.22 16.26 16.71
C VAL A 28 3.53 16.68 17.37
N SER A 29 3.65 16.42 18.68
CA SER A 29 4.92 16.62 19.39
C SER A 29 5.99 15.67 18.87
N ALA A 30 7.22 16.16 18.68
CA ALA A 30 8.36 15.34 18.26
C ALA A 30 8.63 14.16 19.22
N SER A 31 8.30 14.32 20.52
CA SER A 31 8.40 13.25 21.52
C SER A 31 7.46 12.08 21.28
N ASN A 32 6.41 12.27 20.47
CA ASN A 32 5.42 11.23 20.16
C ASN A 32 5.80 10.46 18.90
N LEU A 33 6.83 10.88 18.17
CA LEU A 33 7.35 10.19 17.00
C LEU A 33 8.36 9.09 17.42
N PRO A 34 8.38 7.94 16.75
CA PRO A 34 7.52 7.56 15.62
C PRO A 34 6.11 7.16 16.05
N ILE A 35 5.10 7.56 15.26
CA ILE A 35 3.74 7.02 15.40
C ILE A 35 3.54 5.95 14.35
N THR A 36 3.34 4.71 14.79
CA THR A 36 3.03 3.58 13.92
C THR A 36 1.55 3.20 14.04
N ARG A 37 0.91 2.94 12.90
CA ARG A 37 -0.48 2.50 12.80
C ARG A 37 -0.56 1.32 11.84
N THR A 38 -1.42 0.37 12.18
CA THR A 38 -1.83 -0.71 11.28
C THR A 38 -3.33 -0.66 11.14
N GLY A 39 -3.85 -0.91 9.95
CA GLY A 39 -5.28 -0.91 9.71
C GLY A 39 -5.69 -1.94 8.67
N TYR A 40 -6.65 -2.77 9.05
CA TYR A 40 -7.36 -3.66 8.14
C TYR A 40 -8.59 -2.95 7.59
N SER A 41 -8.80 -2.99 6.28
CA SER A 41 -10.02 -2.47 5.66
C SER A 41 -10.38 -3.16 4.34
N PRO A 42 -11.68 -3.30 4.02
CA PRO A 42 -12.09 -3.51 2.64
C PRO A 42 -11.76 -2.27 1.81
N CYS A 43 -11.09 -2.48 0.67
CA CYS A 43 -10.60 -1.44 -0.22
C CYS A 43 -11.37 -1.46 -1.54
N PHE A 44 -11.78 -0.29 -2.04
CA PHE A 44 -12.64 -0.18 -3.22
C PHE A 44 -11.99 0.60 -4.35
N ARG A 45 -11.83 -0.04 -5.52
CA ARG A 45 -11.22 0.57 -6.71
C ARG A 45 -12.08 0.38 -7.95
N ARG A 46 -12.16 1.43 -8.76
CA ARG A 46 -12.97 1.41 -10.00
C ARG A 46 -12.32 0.63 -11.13
N GLU A 47 -11.00 0.43 -11.08
CA GLU A 47 -10.21 -0.27 -12.10
C GLU A 47 -10.50 0.21 -13.54
N ALA A 48 -10.82 1.51 -13.68
CA ALA A 48 -11.10 2.12 -14.96
C ALA A 48 -9.86 2.05 -15.87
N GLY A 49 -10.03 1.51 -17.08
CA GLY A 49 -8.94 1.34 -18.07
C GLY A 49 -8.27 -0.03 -18.07
N SER A 50 -8.75 -0.99 -17.28
CA SER A 50 -8.13 -2.33 -17.13
C SER A 50 -8.82 -3.48 -17.87
N TYR A 51 -9.46 -3.19 -19.01
CA TYR A 51 -10.18 -4.21 -19.77
C TYR A 51 -9.20 -5.13 -20.55
N GLY A 52 -9.30 -6.45 -20.36
CA GLY A 52 -8.51 -7.42 -21.13
C GLY A 52 -8.65 -8.88 -20.66
N ALA A 53 -8.05 -9.82 -21.41
CA ALA A 53 -8.11 -11.26 -21.13
C ALA A 53 -7.30 -11.69 -19.88
N HIS A 54 -6.41 -10.83 -19.36
CA HIS A 54 -5.48 -11.14 -18.28
C HIS A 54 -5.96 -10.72 -16.87
N VAL A 55 -7.19 -10.22 -16.73
CA VAL A 55 -7.77 -9.74 -15.45
C VAL A 55 -8.79 -10.71 -14.83
N ARG A 56 -8.75 -12.00 -15.21
CA ARG A 56 -9.58 -13.03 -14.57
C ARG A 56 -8.94 -13.52 -13.26
N GLY A 57 -9.77 -13.79 -12.26
CA GLY A 57 -9.33 -14.30 -10.95
C GLY A 57 -9.16 -13.20 -9.91
N LEU A 58 -8.35 -13.47 -8.88
CA LEU A 58 -8.20 -12.58 -7.72
C LEU A 58 -7.12 -11.50 -7.90
N ASN A 59 -6.44 -11.45 -9.05
CA ASN A 59 -5.37 -10.48 -9.30
C ASN A 59 -5.88 -9.03 -9.35
N ARG A 60 -7.12 -8.80 -9.79
CA ARG A 60 -7.67 -7.45 -9.98
C ARG A 60 -9.16 -7.42 -9.69
N LEU A 61 -9.53 -6.79 -8.58
CA LEU A 61 -10.90 -6.77 -8.06
C LEU A 61 -11.35 -5.34 -7.77
N HIS A 62 -12.66 -5.10 -7.86
CA HIS A 62 -13.24 -3.83 -7.43
C HIS A 62 -13.25 -3.66 -5.92
N GLN A 63 -13.25 -4.78 -5.20
CA GLN A 63 -13.16 -4.85 -3.75
C GLN A 63 -12.16 -5.93 -3.36
N PHE A 64 -11.28 -5.62 -2.43
CA PHE A 64 -10.32 -6.57 -1.85
C PHE A 64 -9.98 -6.17 -0.41
N ASP A 65 -9.47 -7.12 0.35
CA ASP A 65 -9.01 -6.90 1.71
C ASP A 65 -7.54 -6.49 1.73
N LYS A 66 -7.21 -5.53 2.59
CA LYS A 66 -5.83 -5.10 2.78
C LYS A 66 -5.55 -4.73 4.23
N VAL A 67 -4.36 -5.10 4.69
CA VAL A 67 -3.75 -4.60 5.93
C VAL A 67 -2.69 -3.58 5.53
N GLU A 68 -2.87 -2.34 5.94
CA GLU A 68 -1.96 -1.24 5.67
C GLU A 68 -1.14 -0.91 6.92
N ILE A 69 0.16 -0.65 6.73
CA ILE A 69 1.02 -0.06 7.76
C ILE A 69 1.35 1.39 7.39
N VAL A 70 1.14 2.30 8.33
CA VAL A 70 1.40 3.74 8.18
C VAL A 70 2.32 4.19 9.30
N ARG A 71 3.34 4.96 8.96
CA ARG A 71 4.28 5.55 9.91
C ARG A 71 4.28 7.07 9.72
N LEU A 72 4.07 7.79 10.81
CA LEU A 72 4.40 9.21 10.90
C LEU A 72 5.73 9.32 11.62
N GLU A 73 6.70 9.96 10.97
CA GLU A 73 8.11 9.90 11.36
C GLU A 73 8.72 11.31 11.35
N HIS A 74 9.80 11.50 12.10
CA HIS A 74 10.60 12.70 11.95
C HIS A 74 11.29 12.70 10.57
N PRO A 75 11.37 13.83 9.84
CA PRO A 75 11.96 13.86 8.50
C PRO A 75 13.36 13.22 8.41
N ASP A 76 14.22 13.44 9.41
CA ASP A 76 15.58 12.88 9.48
C ASP A 76 15.61 11.34 9.60
N LYS A 77 14.48 10.70 9.90
CA LYS A 77 14.34 9.25 10.09
C LYS A 77 13.48 8.57 9.03
N ALA A 78 13.01 9.33 8.04
CA ALA A 78 12.16 8.85 6.97
C ALA A 78 12.72 7.63 6.22
N TYR A 79 13.96 7.71 5.74
CA TYR A 79 14.60 6.64 4.98
C TYR A 79 14.85 5.40 5.83
N ASP A 80 15.38 5.57 7.05
CA ASP A 80 15.54 4.48 8.02
C ASP A 80 14.20 3.77 8.29
N ALA A 81 13.11 4.54 8.38
CA ALA A 81 11.77 3.99 8.60
C ALA A 81 11.25 3.22 7.38
N LEU A 82 11.52 3.69 6.16
CA LEU A 82 11.19 2.99 4.92
C LEU A 82 11.89 1.64 4.85
N ASP A 83 13.19 1.58 5.15
CA ASP A 83 13.94 0.32 5.17
C ASP A 83 13.38 -0.65 6.21
N GLN A 84 13.07 -0.17 7.42
CA GLN A 84 12.43 -0.99 8.45
C GLN A 84 11.06 -1.54 8.01
N MET A 85 10.28 -0.75 7.27
CA MET A 85 8.99 -1.17 6.74
C MET A 85 9.16 -2.27 5.67
N VAL A 86 10.15 -2.13 4.79
CA VAL A 86 10.51 -3.15 3.80
C VAL A 86 10.89 -4.47 4.49
N GLU A 87 11.79 -4.41 5.48
CA GLU A 87 12.21 -5.60 6.23
C GLU A 87 11.05 -6.26 7.00
N HIS A 88 10.11 -5.47 7.53
CA HIS A 88 8.91 -6.00 8.17
C HIS A 88 8.10 -6.88 7.20
N VAL A 89 7.85 -6.41 5.96
CA VAL A 89 7.09 -7.19 4.98
C VAL A 89 7.88 -8.38 4.45
N LYS A 90 9.21 -8.26 4.28
CA LYS A 90 10.06 -9.41 3.97
C LYS A 90 9.90 -10.52 4.99
N GLY A 91 9.94 -10.19 6.28
CA GLY A 91 9.73 -11.15 7.36
C GLY A 91 8.37 -11.84 7.31
N ILE A 92 7.29 -11.11 6.94
CA ILE A 92 5.97 -11.73 6.73
C ILE A 92 5.99 -12.70 5.55
N LEU A 93 6.58 -12.31 4.42
CA LEU A 93 6.65 -13.17 3.23
C LEU A 93 7.49 -14.43 3.47
N GLU A 94 8.59 -14.30 4.22
CA GLU A 94 9.43 -15.42 4.64
C GLU A 94 8.69 -16.38 5.57
N GLN A 95 7.94 -15.87 6.55
CA GLN A 95 7.12 -16.69 7.44
C GLN A 95 5.98 -17.42 6.70
N LEU A 96 5.46 -16.81 5.63
CA LEU A 96 4.46 -17.43 4.75
C LEU A 96 5.09 -18.35 3.68
N GLU A 97 6.41 -18.47 3.66
CA GLU A 97 7.17 -19.25 2.67
C GLU A 97 6.85 -18.86 1.22
N LEU A 98 6.55 -17.58 0.98
CA LEU A 98 6.20 -17.06 -0.34
C LEU A 98 7.45 -16.55 -1.06
N PRO A 99 7.87 -17.15 -2.20
CA PRO A 99 9.00 -16.64 -2.96
C PRO A 99 8.67 -15.27 -3.55
N TYR A 100 9.53 -14.28 -3.29
CA TYR A 100 9.33 -12.91 -3.73
C TYR A 100 10.58 -12.30 -4.36
N ARG A 101 10.38 -11.23 -5.12
CA ARG A 101 11.44 -10.27 -5.48
C ARG A 101 11.01 -8.88 -5.07
N PHE A 102 11.99 -8.03 -4.83
CA PHE A 102 11.83 -6.66 -4.38
C PHE A 102 12.65 -5.73 -5.27
N PHE A 103 12.10 -4.58 -5.62
CA PHE A 103 12.79 -3.57 -6.43
C PHE A 103 12.28 -2.16 -6.18
N ASP A 104 13.12 -1.19 -6.52
CA ASP A 104 12.79 0.24 -6.54
C ASP A 104 12.03 0.60 -7.82
N CYS A 105 10.97 1.41 -7.68
CA CYS A 105 10.20 1.89 -8.81
C CYS A 105 10.96 3.00 -9.54
N VAL A 106 11.07 2.84 -10.86
CA VAL A 106 11.54 3.92 -11.73
C VAL A 106 10.59 5.12 -11.66
N VAL A 107 11.12 6.32 -11.86
CA VAL A 107 10.38 7.60 -11.71
C VAL A 107 9.05 7.62 -12.49
N VAL A 108 8.98 6.99 -13.66
CA VAL A 108 7.76 6.95 -14.50
C VAL A 108 6.63 6.10 -13.90
N ASP A 109 6.93 5.22 -12.95
CA ASP A 109 5.97 4.35 -12.25
C ASP A 109 5.71 4.82 -10.80
N LEU A 110 6.28 5.97 -10.40
CA LEU A 110 5.98 6.60 -9.12
C LEU A 110 4.57 7.19 -9.12
N GLY A 111 3.85 6.95 -8.03
CA GLY A 111 2.56 7.58 -7.81
C GLY A 111 2.73 9.07 -7.50
N PHE A 112 1.70 9.87 -7.80
CA PHE A 112 1.71 11.32 -7.60
C PHE A 112 2.13 11.77 -6.18
N THR A 113 1.84 10.96 -5.16
CA THR A 113 2.10 11.29 -3.75
C THR A 113 3.43 10.74 -3.23
N ALA A 114 4.18 9.99 -4.03
CA ALA A 114 5.38 9.31 -3.57
C ALA A 114 6.66 9.98 -4.10
N ALA A 115 7.61 10.24 -3.20
CA ALA A 115 9.00 10.55 -3.49
C ALA A 115 9.81 9.27 -3.80
N MET A 116 9.52 8.17 -3.09
CA MET A 116 10.12 6.85 -3.38
C MET A 116 9.09 5.74 -3.22
N THR A 117 9.25 4.67 -3.99
CA THR A 117 8.38 3.52 -3.87
C THR A 117 9.10 2.22 -4.11
N TYR A 118 8.92 1.30 -3.15
CA TYR A 118 9.32 -0.08 -3.34
C TYR A 118 8.11 -0.98 -3.54
N ASP A 119 8.26 -1.94 -4.44
CA ASP A 119 7.25 -2.95 -4.71
C ASP A 119 7.80 -4.36 -4.52
N PHE A 120 6.90 -5.22 -4.05
CA PHE A 120 7.12 -6.65 -3.95
C PHE A 120 6.31 -7.37 -5.03
N GLU A 121 6.98 -8.31 -5.69
CA GLU A 121 6.32 -9.26 -6.55
C GLU A 121 6.47 -10.66 -5.98
N ILE A 122 5.38 -11.41 -5.99
CA ILE A 122 5.32 -12.77 -5.46
C ILE A 122 5.19 -13.73 -6.64
N TYR A 123 5.89 -14.86 -6.57
CA TYR A 123 5.78 -15.89 -7.60
C TYR A 123 4.43 -16.61 -7.51
N SER A 124 3.62 -16.52 -8.57
CA SER A 124 2.39 -17.30 -8.70
C SER A 124 2.68 -18.62 -9.41
N THR A 125 2.58 -19.74 -8.70
CA THR A 125 2.75 -21.08 -9.29
C THR A 125 1.71 -21.39 -10.38
N ALA A 126 0.48 -20.91 -10.20
CA ALA A 126 -0.60 -21.06 -11.17
C ALA A 126 -0.32 -20.31 -12.49
N GLN A 127 0.27 -19.11 -12.41
CA GLN A 127 0.58 -18.29 -13.59
C GLN A 127 2.03 -18.50 -14.10
N LYS A 128 2.86 -19.21 -13.33
CA LYS A 128 4.29 -19.44 -13.57
C LYS A 128 5.09 -18.15 -13.79
N ALA A 129 4.69 -17.08 -13.11
CA ALA A 129 5.25 -15.74 -13.29
C ALA A 129 5.27 -14.96 -11.97
N MET A 130 6.09 -13.92 -11.91
CA MET A 130 6.06 -12.93 -10.82
C MET A 130 4.84 -12.02 -11.01
N VAL A 131 4.04 -11.88 -9.96
CA VAL A 131 2.83 -11.06 -9.94
C VAL A 131 3.02 -9.96 -8.91
N ARG A 132 2.82 -8.71 -9.35
CA ARG A 132 2.81 -7.55 -8.45
C ARG A 132 1.55 -7.58 -7.62
N GLY A 133 1.74 -7.66 -6.31
CA GLY A 133 0.66 -7.53 -5.33
C GLY A 133 0.42 -6.07 -4.95
N GLU A 134 -0.48 -5.87 -3.98
CA GLU A 134 -0.73 -4.57 -3.33
C GLU A 134 0.36 -4.18 -2.30
N LEU A 135 1.47 -4.92 -2.25
CA LEU A 135 2.58 -4.72 -1.32
C LEU A 135 3.50 -3.61 -1.83
N ARG A 136 3.07 -2.38 -1.57
CA ARG A 136 3.75 -1.16 -2.01
C ARG A 136 4.06 -0.28 -0.82
N PHE A 137 5.30 0.18 -0.75
CA PHE A 137 5.76 1.16 0.24
C PHE A 137 5.89 2.50 -0.42
N LYS A 138 5.20 3.52 0.09
CA LYS A 138 5.31 4.89 -0.41
C LYS A 138 5.91 5.75 0.68
N PHE A 139 6.93 6.51 0.29
CA PHE A 139 7.45 7.65 1.03
C PHE A 139 7.06 8.91 0.29
#